data_AF-A0A397BHR3-F1
#
_entry.id   AF-A0A397BHR3-F1
#
_cell.length_a   1.000
_cell.length_b   1.000
_cell.length_c   1.000
_cell.angle_alpha   90.00
_cell.angle_beta   90.00
_cell.angle_gamma   90.00
#
_symmetry.space_group_name_H-M   'P 1'
#
loop_
_entity.id
_entity.type
_entity.pdbx_description
1 polymer ?
#
loop_
_entity_poly.entity_id
_entity_poly.type
_entity_poly.pdbx_seq_one_letter_code
_entity_poly.pdbx_strand_id
1 'polypeptide(L)'
;MLVKSLDEAVNAAKGLPSNRLTPILPLSNVTGDGLDNLRHLLHCVDVEALVRSAQSFSNQDNDHTNLGTLSDKSLSAWTPPHGLSVEMPIDDTYQVPGAGFVIAGTIVTGTIKTNDVVKIGPDHNGHFHKVVVRSIESMYIPLKEVVTGQTTALGIRSLNKKQVLNRGNFRKGMVLVNLATDEKPFVSRRNVEQRTIRTGDRAVIEFTFLHYAEFVKPGMRFVFRDGQAKGIGQVTRVLLPDKDDLRHNNQLDSS
;
A
#
# COMPACT_ATOMS: atom_id res chain seq x y z
N MET A 1 -5.95 -23.03 -16.98
CA MET A 1 -5.13 -23.63 -18.06
C MET A 1 -3.92 -24.28 -17.42
N LEU A 2 -3.66 -25.56 -17.67
CA LEU A 2 -2.45 -26.22 -17.16
C LEU A 2 -1.29 -25.94 -18.12
N VAL A 3 -0.13 -25.52 -17.60
CA VAL A 3 1.03 -25.14 -18.42
C VAL A 3 2.12 -26.20 -18.24
N LYS A 4 2.24 -27.10 -19.21
CA LYS A 4 3.26 -28.16 -19.25
C LYS A 4 4.37 -27.90 -20.26
N SER A 5 4.15 -27.00 -21.23
CA SER A 5 5.14 -26.64 -22.24
C SER A 5 5.44 -25.14 -22.26
N LEU A 6 6.54 -24.77 -22.93
CA LEU A 6 6.95 -23.38 -23.13
C LEU A 6 5.92 -22.61 -23.96
N ASP A 7 5.33 -23.23 -24.99
CA ASP A 7 4.30 -22.59 -25.82
C ASP A 7 3.03 -22.28 -25.02
N GLU A 8 2.64 -23.19 -24.13
CA GLU A 8 1.53 -22.98 -23.21
C GLU A 8 1.84 -21.86 -22.21
N ALA A 9 3.12 -21.70 -21.81
CA ALA A 9 3.56 -20.62 -20.93
C ALA A 9 3.43 -19.25 -21.61
N VAL A 10 3.79 -19.14 -22.89
CA VAL A 10 3.62 -17.90 -23.68
C VAL A 10 2.14 -17.56 -23.86
N ASN A 11 1.31 -18.55 -24.19
CA ASN A 11 -0.12 -18.36 -24.36
C ASN A 11 -0.80 -17.95 -23.04
N ALA A 12 -0.39 -18.58 -21.93
CA ALA A 12 -0.84 -18.20 -20.59
C ALA A 12 -0.42 -16.77 -20.23
N ALA A 13 0.81 -16.36 -20.55
CA ALA A 13 1.30 -15.01 -20.30
C ALA A 13 0.47 -13.94 -21.02
N LYS A 14 0.11 -14.18 -22.29
CA LYS A 14 -0.77 -13.28 -23.06
C LYS A 14 -2.20 -13.22 -22.51
N GLY A 15 -2.69 -14.33 -21.95
CA GLY A 15 -4.02 -14.42 -21.34
C GLY A 15 -4.10 -13.79 -19.95
N LEU A 16 -2.98 -13.65 -19.23
CA LEU A 16 -2.92 -13.20 -17.84
C LEU A 16 -3.53 -11.81 -17.63
N PRO A 17 -3.23 -10.78 -18.46
CA PRO A 17 -3.82 -9.45 -18.30
C PRO A 17 -5.34 -9.43 -18.47
N SER A 18 -5.93 -10.38 -19.18
CA SER A 18 -7.39 -10.43 -19.38
C SER A 18 -8.17 -10.80 -18.11
N ASN A 19 -7.47 -11.23 -17.04
CA ASN A 19 -7.98 -11.69 -15.75
C ASN A 19 -9.11 -12.72 -15.79
N ARG A 20 -9.26 -13.41 -16.93
CA ARG A 20 -10.26 -14.48 -17.15
C ARG A 20 -9.70 -15.89 -17.01
N LEU A 21 -8.37 -16.02 -16.95
CA LEU A 21 -7.70 -17.31 -17.01
C LEU A 21 -6.51 -17.33 -16.07
N THR A 22 -6.61 -18.12 -15.01
CA THR A 22 -5.49 -18.38 -14.08
C THR A 22 -4.73 -19.61 -14.57
N PRO A 23 -3.45 -19.49 -14.96
CA PRO A 23 -2.64 -20.64 -15.32
C PRO A 23 -2.24 -21.44 -14.08
N ILE A 24 -2.26 -22.77 -14.20
CA ILE A 24 -1.77 -23.72 -13.19
C ILE A 24 -0.45 -24.24 -13.71
N LEU A 25 0.63 -24.03 -12.96
CA LEU A 25 1.97 -24.49 -13.31
C LEU A 25 2.33 -25.69 -12.41
N PRO A 26 2.51 -26.90 -12.97
CA PRO A 26 3.12 -28.00 -12.26
C PRO A 26 4.61 -27.70 -12.07
N LEU A 27 5.07 -27.73 -10.81
CA LEU A 27 6.44 -27.43 -10.43
C LEU A 27 6.96 -28.48 -9.48
N SER A 28 8.23 -28.87 -9.63
CA SER A 28 8.93 -29.73 -8.69
C SER A 28 10.15 -29.02 -8.14
N ASN A 29 10.13 -28.72 -6.83
CA ASN A 29 11.27 -28.09 -6.15
C ASN A 29 12.49 -29.00 -6.05
N VAL A 30 12.31 -30.33 -6.18
CA VAL A 30 13.39 -31.32 -6.06
C VAL A 30 14.07 -31.57 -7.40
N THR A 31 13.29 -31.73 -8.47
CA THR A 31 13.82 -32.04 -9.80
C THR A 31 14.00 -30.80 -10.68
N GLY A 32 13.46 -29.65 -10.28
CA GLY A 32 13.42 -28.43 -11.10
C GLY A 32 12.41 -28.49 -12.24
N ASP A 33 11.60 -29.56 -12.33
CA ASP A 33 10.62 -29.72 -13.39
C ASP A 33 9.58 -28.58 -13.39
N GLY A 34 9.25 -28.09 -14.58
CA GLY A 34 8.36 -26.95 -14.79
C GLY A 34 8.95 -25.56 -14.47
N LEU A 35 10.16 -25.46 -13.91
CA LEU A 35 10.78 -24.18 -13.56
C LEU A 35 11.03 -23.30 -14.81
N ASP A 36 11.42 -23.92 -15.93
CA ASP A 36 11.63 -23.22 -17.19
C ASP A 36 10.32 -22.62 -17.73
N ASN A 37 9.21 -23.36 -17.61
CA ASN A 37 7.89 -22.87 -18.00
C ASN A 37 7.47 -21.67 -17.13
N LEU A 38 7.73 -21.71 -15.82
CA LEU A 38 7.49 -20.57 -14.93
C LEU A 38 8.36 -19.37 -15.31
N ARG A 39 9.66 -19.57 -15.50
CA ARG A 39 10.59 -18.50 -15.87
C ARG A 39 10.20 -17.87 -17.21
N HIS A 40 9.83 -18.69 -18.18
CA HIS A 40 9.42 -18.23 -19.51
C HIS A 40 8.09 -17.47 -19.44
N LEU A 41 7.11 -17.97 -18.67
CA LEU A 41 5.86 -17.25 -18.41
C LEU A 41 6.15 -15.86 -17.82
N LEU A 42 6.93 -15.78 -16.74
CA LEU A 42 7.24 -14.52 -16.08
C LEU A 42 7.99 -13.54 -16.99
N HIS A 43 8.86 -14.03 -17.86
CA HIS A 43 9.54 -13.19 -18.86
C HIS A 43 8.60 -12.65 -19.94
N CYS A 44 7.60 -13.44 -20.35
CA CYS A 44 6.67 -13.07 -21.41
C CYS A 44 5.44 -12.29 -20.93
N VAL A 45 5.21 -12.20 -19.62
CA VAL A 45 4.11 -11.42 -19.06
C VAL A 45 4.38 -9.93 -19.25
N ASP A 46 3.43 -9.26 -19.88
CA ASP A 46 3.41 -7.80 -19.93
C ASP A 46 2.97 -7.26 -18.55
N VAL A 47 3.96 -6.80 -17.78
CA VAL A 47 3.77 -6.23 -16.45
C VAL A 47 2.84 -5.02 -16.50
N GLU A 48 2.90 -4.18 -17.55
CA GLU A 48 2.04 -3.01 -17.65
C GLU A 48 0.59 -3.39 -17.90
N ALA A 49 0.34 -4.33 -18.81
CA ALA A 49 -1.00 -4.82 -19.07
C ALA A 49 -1.62 -5.47 -17.82
N LEU A 50 -0.81 -6.19 -17.05
CA LEU A 50 -1.23 -6.81 -15.78
C LEU A 50 -1.60 -5.75 -14.72
N VAL A 51 -0.81 -4.68 -14.58
CA VAL A 51 -1.10 -3.58 -13.65
C VAL A 51 -2.38 -2.85 -14.06
N ARG A 52 -2.55 -2.55 -15.37
CA ARG A 52 -3.76 -1.91 -15.90
C ARG A 52 -5.02 -2.73 -15.62
N SER A 53 -4.96 -4.06 -15.75
CA SER A 53 -6.11 -4.92 -15.47
C SER A 53 -6.38 -5.14 -13.98
N ALA A 54 -5.36 -5.06 -13.12
CA ALA A 54 -5.56 -5.05 -11.67
C ALA A 54 -6.29 -3.78 -11.19
N GLN A 55 -6.03 -2.64 -11.84
CA GLN A 55 -6.67 -1.35 -11.53
C GLN A 55 -8.10 -1.24 -12.09
N SER A 56 -8.45 -1.96 -13.16
CA SER A 56 -9.83 -1.92 -13.67
C SER A 56 -10.85 -2.56 -12.71
N PHE A 57 -10.42 -3.40 -11.75
CA PHE A 57 -11.26 -3.88 -10.66
C PHE A 57 -11.66 -2.80 -9.65
N SER A 58 -10.97 -1.64 -9.60
CA SER A 58 -11.32 -0.55 -8.68
C SER A 58 -12.22 0.51 -9.28
N ASN A 59 -12.39 0.55 -10.61
CA ASN A 59 -13.11 1.63 -11.32
C ASN A 59 -14.48 1.23 -11.89
N GLN A 60 -15.01 0.04 -11.61
CA GLN A 60 -16.28 -0.40 -12.23
C GLN A 60 -17.55 0.32 -11.74
N ASP A 61 -17.46 1.24 -10.76
CA ASP A 61 -18.63 1.93 -10.23
C ASP A 61 -18.83 3.36 -10.75
N ASN A 62 -17.99 3.88 -11.67
CA ASN A 62 -18.25 5.19 -12.28
C ASN A 62 -18.04 5.24 -13.80
N ASP A 63 -19.13 5.63 -14.46
CA ASP A 63 -19.29 6.27 -15.77
C ASP A 63 -19.52 5.45 -17.05
N HIS A 64 -20.77 5.58 -17.50
CA HIS A 64 -21.14 5.73 -18.90
C HIS A 64 -20.42 6.95 -19.48
N THR A 65 -19.57 6.78 -20.49
CA THR A 65 -19.62 7.47 -21.81
C THR A 65 -18.26 7.45 -22.53
N ASN A 66 -18.37 7.14 -23.83
CA ASN A 66 -17.52 7.51 -24.97
C ASN A 66 -16.14 6.86 -25.21
N LEU A 67 -16.19 6.12 -26.32
CA LEU A 67 -15.14 5.62 -27.20
C LEU A 67 -14.24 6.75 -27.75
N GLY A 68 -12.93 6.56 -27.67
CA GLY A 68 -11.93 7.41 -28.32
C GLY A 68 -10.63 6.65 -28.58
N THR A 69 -10.43 6.27 -29.84
CA THR A 69 -9.21 5.70 -30.41
C THR A 69 -7.98 6.59 -30.18
N LEU A 70 -6.88 6.01 -29.67
CA LEU A 70 -5.57 6.66 -29.64
C LEU A 70 -4.52 5.76 -30.30
N SER A 71 -4.14 6.17 -31.51
CA SER A 71 -3.00 5.68 -32.28
C SER A 71 -1.68 6.25 -31.73
N ASP A 72 -0.68 5.39 -31.67
CA ASP A 72 0.77 5.64 -31.66
C ASP A 72 1.24 7.09 -31.51
N LYS A 73 1.74 7.42 -30.33
CA LYS A 73 2.81 8.41 -30.13
C LYS A 73 3.72 7.98 -28.99
N SER A 74 4.90 7.50 -29.38
CA SER A 74 6.18 7.48 -28.66
C SER A 74 6.24 6.82 -27.27
N LEU A 75 7.15 5.85 -27.16
CA LEU A 75 7.75 5.31 -25.94
C LEU A 75 8.29 6.42 -25.02
N SER A 76 7.42 7.17 -24.33
CA SER A 76 7.83 7.91 -23.16
C SER A 76 7.93 6.90 -22.03
N ALA A 77 9.14 6.71 -21.51
CA ALA A 77 9.39 6.07 -20.22
C ALA A 77 8.25 6.44 -19.27
N TRP A 78 7.66 5.45 -18.59
CA TRP A 78 6.65 5.67 -17.57
C TRP A 78 7.16 6.78 -16.65
N THR A 79 6.64 7.97 -16.90
CA THR A 79 6.94 9.13 -16.12
C THR A 79 5.71 9.22 -15.24
N PRO A 80 5.80 8.80 -13.96
CA PRO A 80 4.69 9.02 -13.04
C PRO A 80 4.29 10.48 -13.22
N PRO A 81 3.00 10.82 -13.47
CA PRO A 81 2.59 12.21 -13.62
C PRO A 81 3.26 12.97 -12.47
N HIS A 82 4.04 14.00 -12.80
CA HIS A 82 5.09 14.64 -11.98
C HIS A 82 4.60 15.32 -10.68
N GLY A 83 3.67 14.68 -9.98
CA GLY A 83 2.99 15.07 -8.78
C GLY A 83 2.41 13.87 -8.02
N LEU A 84 2.78 12.62 -8.36
CA LEU A 84 2.38 11.46 -7.55
C LEU A 84 3.05 11.53 -6.17
N SER A 85 2.21 11.74 -5.17
CA SER A 85 2.51 11.62 -3.75
C SER A 85 3.27 10.32 -3.49
N VAL A 86 4.46 10.44 -2.91
CA VAL A 86 5.15 9.29 -2.33
C VAL A 86 4.21 8.62 -1.34
N GLU A 87 4.06 7.30 -1.43
CA GLU A 87 3.40 6.49 -0.42
C GLU A 87 4.20 5.22 -0.17
N MET A 88 4.65 5.05 1.07
CA MET A 88 5.34 3.84 1.51
C MET A 88 4.81 3.43 2.88
N PRO A 89 3.94 2.41 2.95
CA PRO A 89 3.58 1.77 4.21
C PRO A 89 4.83 1.24 4.92
N ILE A 90 4.83 1.36 6.24
CA ILE A 90 5.93 0.92 7.08
C ILE A 90 5.64 -0.49 7.55
N ASP A 91 6.43 -1.43 7.04
CA ASP A 91 6.37 -2.85 7.37
C ASP A 91 7.14 -3.15 8.66
N ASP A 92 8.26 -2.44 8.88
CA ASP A 92 9.12 -2.65 10.03
C ASP A 92 9.99 -1.44 10.40
N THR A 93 10.48 -1.44 11.65
CA THR A 93 11.34 -0.36 12.17
C THR A 93 12.56 -0.89 12.94
N TYR A 94 13.70 -0.24 12.74
CA TYR A 94 14.98 -0.65 13.29
C TYR A 94 15.72 0.52 13.92
N GLN A 95 16.34 0.25 15.08
CA GLN A 95 17.32 1.16 15.66
C GLN A 95 18.69 0.53 15.45
N VAL A 96 19.46 1.09 14.52
CA VAL A 96 20.76 0.55 14.11
C VAL A 96 21.88 1.43 14.66
N PRO A 97 22.85 0.89 15.41
CA PRO A 97 24.02 1.65 15.87
C PRO A 97 24.77 2.30 14.70
N GLY A 98 25.08 3.59 14.81
CA GLY A 98 25.75 4.37 13.75
C GLY A 98 24.82 4.90 12.65
N ALA A 99 23.90 4.08 12.14
CA ALA A 99 22.95 4.52 11.09
C ALA A 99 21.75 5.31 11.64
N GLY A 100 21.30 5.00 12.87
CA GLY A 100 20.17 5.66 13.52
C GLY A 100 18.85 4.89 13.35
N PHE A 101 17.74 5.64 13.21
CA PHE A 101 16.42 5.05 13.04
C PHE A 101 16.18 4.72 11.55
N VAL A 102 15.85 3.46 11.28
CA VAL A 102 15.65 2.91 9.94
C VAL A 102 14.25 2.36 9.84
N ILE A 103 13.56 2.63 8.74
CA ILE A 103 12.25 2.06 8.43
C ILE A 103 12.36 1.16 7.21
N ALA A 104 11.61 0.08 7.19
CA ALA A 104 11.50 -0.81 6.03
C ALA A 104 10.08 -0.77 5.48
N GLY A 105 9.97 -0.77 4.17
CA GLY A 105 8.69 -0.75 3.47
C GLY A 105 8.86 -0.96 1.97
N THR A 106 7.74 -1.16 1.29
CA THR A 106 7.69 -1.20 -0.17
C THR A 106 7.08 0.09 -0.69
N ILE A 107 7.74 0.75 -1.65
CA ILE A 107 7.22 1.97 -2.27
C ILE A 107 5.98 1.60 -3.08
N VAL A 108 4.81 2.11 -2.69
CA VAL A 108 3.54 1.85 -3.40
C VAL A 108 3.35 2.85 -4.52
N THR A 109 3.68 4.12 -4.28
CA THR A 109 3.64 5.18 -5.31
C THR A 109 4.79 6.16 -5.13
N GLY A 110 5.19 6.77 -6.25
CA GLY A 110 6.18 7.84 -6.29
C GLY A 110 7.63 7.33 -6.29
N THR A 111 8.53 8.30 -6.14
CA THR A 111 9.98 8.10 -6.06
C THR A 111 10.53 8.86 -4.88
N ILE A 112 11.52 8.27 -4.20
CA ILE A 112 12.21 8.89 -3.05
C ILE A 112 13.69 8.96 -3.36
N LYS A 113 14.29 10.13 -3.16
CA LYS A 113 15.73 10.36 -3.27
C LYS A 113 16.37 10.56 -1.91
N THR A 114 17.68 10.35 -1.84
CA THR A 114 18.45 10.73 -0.65
C THR A 114 18.36 12.24 -0.43
N ASN A 115 18.27 12.61 0.85
CA ASN A 115 18.03 13.96 1.36
C ASN A 115 16.63 14.54 1.10
N ASP A 116 15.69 13.74 0.55
CA ASP A 116 14.31 14.19 0.44
C ASP A 116 13.69 14.35 1.83
N VAL A 117 12.86 15.39 1.93
CA VAL A 117 12.06 15.66 3.12
C VAL A 117 10.66 15.10 2.89
N VAL A 118 10.26 14.21 3.78
CA VAL A 118 8.98 13.49 3.72
C VAL A 118 8.29 13.53 5.08
N LYS A 119 7.03 13.15 5.15
CA LYS A 119 6.26 13.02 6.40
C LYS A 119 6.12 11.55 6.74
N ILE A 120 6.26 11.20 8.01
CA ILE A 120 5.97 9.87 8.55
C ILE A 120 4.88 9.98 9.60
N GLY A 121 3.87 9.10 9.54
CA GLY A 121 2.76 9.07 10.47
C GLY A 121 1.61 8.21 9.93
N PRO A 122 0.43 8.21 10.55
CA PRO A 122 0.09 8.89 11.79
C PRO A 122 0.77 8.25 13.01
N ASP A 123 1.23 9.06 13.95
CA ASP A 123 1.66 8.56 15.27
C ASP A 123 0.48 8.12 16.16
N HIS A 124 0.75 7.73 17.41
CA HIS A 124 -0.29 7.36 18.38
C HIS A 124 -1.35 8.46 18.56
N ASN A 125 -0.97 9.72 18.36
CA ASN A 125 -1.81 10.90 18.47
C ASN A 125 -2.36 11.37 17.11
N GLY A 126 -2.11 10.64 16.02
CA GLY A 126 -2.54 11.02 14.67
C GLY A 126 -1.61 12.01 13.95
N HIS A 127 -0.50 12.44 14.55
CA HIS A 127 0.36 13.47 13.98
C HIS A 127 1.32 12.90 12.94
N PHE A 128 1.65 13.73 11.96
CA PHE A 128 2.68 13.48 10.96
C PHE A 128 3.93 14.28 11.27
N HIS A 129 5.08 13.59 11.22
CA HIS A 129 6.37 14.15 11.56
C HIS A 129 7.23 14.29 10.32
N LYS A 130 7.83 15.46 10.14
CA LYS A 130 8.72 15.69 9.00
C LYS A 130 10.09 15.09 9.27
N VAL A 131 10.53 14.22 8.36
CA VAL A 131 11.79 13.50 8.42
C VAL A 131 12.57 13.68 7.12
N VAL A 132 13.89 13.59 7.21
CA VAL A 132 14.80 13.56 6.06
C VAL A 132 15.24 12.12 5.83
N VAL A 133 15.22 11.69 4.58
CA VAL A 133 15.80 10.42 4.14
C VAL A 133 17.32 10.56 4.04
N ARG A 134 18.07 9.94 4.95
CA ARG A 134 19.53 10.01 4.99
C ARG A 134 20.19 8.98 4.06
N SER A 135 19.67 7.77 4.07
CA SER A 135 20.20 6.65 3.28
C SER A 135 19.05 5.78 2.77
N ILE A 136 19.29 5.15 1.64
CA ILE A 136 18.36 4.23 0.98
C ILE A 136 19.15 2.96 0.68
N GLU A 137 18.65 1.81 1.11
CA GLU A 137 19.22 0.51 0.81
C GLU A 137 18.12 -0.43 0.31
N SER A 138 18.40 -1.19 -0.74
CA SER A 138 17.49 -2.23 -1.26
C SER A 138 18.29 -3.49 -1.47
N MET A 139 17.87 -4.60 -0.86
CA MET A 139 18.57 -5.89 -0.95
C MET A 139 20.08 -5.77 -0.68
N TYR A 140 20.46 -5.06 0.40
CA TYR A 140 21.85 -4.81 0.80
C TYR A 140 22.68 -3.94 -0.16
N ILE A 141 22.03 -3.28 -1.14
CA ILE A 141 22.69 -2.37 -2.08
C ILE A 141 22.27 -0.92 -1.75
N PRO A 142 23.22 0.00 -1.52
CA PRO A 142 22.91 1.40 -1.30
C PRO A 142 22.46 2.07 -2.60
N LEU A 143 21.39 2.86 -2.53
CA LEU A 143 20.77 3.54 -3.65
C LEU A 143 20.71 5.07 -3.42
N LYS A 144 20.66 5.83 -4.51
CA LYS A 144 20.42 7.28 -4.48
C LYS A 144 18.93 7.64 -4.64
N GLU A 145 18.20 6.76 -5.32
CA GLU A 145 16.79 6.90 -5.64
C GLU A 145 16.14 5.52 -5.61
N VAL A 146 14.93 5.45 -5.09
CA VAL A 146 14.08 4.25 -5.08
C VAL A 146 12.77 4.56 -5.80
N VAL A 147 12.29 3.59 -6.58
CA VAL A 147 11.08 3.70 -7.39
C VAL A 147 9.97 2.82 -6.82
N THR A 148 8.74 3.05 -7.31
CA THR A 148 7.57 2.23 -7.00
C THR A 148 7.84 0.74 -7.25
N GLY A 149 7.35 -0.10 -6.32
CA GLY A 149 7.49 -1.56 -6.34
C GLY A 149 8.77 -2.08 -5.66
N GLN A 150 9.71 -1.22 -5.29
CA GLN A 150 10.94 -1.64 -4.61
C GLN A 150 10.75 -1.71 -3.10
N THR A 151 11.18 -2.83 -2.51
CA THR A 151 11.30 -2.99 -1.05
C THR A 151 12.62 -2.40 -0.59
N THR A 152 12.56 -1.40 0.30
CA THR A 152 13.74 -0.65 0.71
C THR A 152 13.77 -0.40 2.21
N ALA A 153 14.97 -0.31 2.75
CA ALA A 153 15.25 0.24 4.06
C ALA A 153 15.71 1.70 3.91
N LEU A 154 14.99 2.61 4.57
CA LEU A 154 15.31 4.04 4.60
C LEU A 154 15.85 4.41 5.98
N GLY A 155 17.08 4.93 6.02
CA GLY A 155 17.60 5.61 7.20
C GLY A 155 16.97 6.99 7.30
N ILE A 156 16.23 7.26 8.38
CA ILE A 156 15.50 8.52 8.53
C ILE A 156 15.99 9.32 9.74
N ARG A 157 15.88 10.65 9.61
CA ARG A 157 16.22 11.59 10.68
C ARG A 157 15.13 12.63 10.85
N SER A 158 14.73 12.89 12.09
CA SER A 158 13.80 13.98 12.38
C SER A 158 14.41 15.34 12.01
N LEU A 159 13.62 16.19 11.36
CA LEU A 159 13.99 17.60 11.17
C LEU A 159 13.95 18.38 12.49
N ASN A 160 13.06 18.00 13.39
CA ASN A 160 12.96 18.60 14.71
C ASN A 160 13.95 17.92 15.66
N LYS A 161 15.06 18.59 15.99
CA LYS A 161 16.11 18.05 16.88
C LYS A 161 15.62 17.64 18.27
N LYS A 162 14.49 18.19 18.73
CA LYS A 162 13.85 17.82 20.00
C LYS A 162 13.09 16.50 19.94
N GLN A 163 12.71 16.07 18.74
CA GLN A 163 11.94 14.86 18.53
C GLN A 163 12.88 13.71 18.18
N VAL A 164 13.02 12.78 19.13
CA VAL A 164 13.77 11.54 18.92
C VAL A 164 12.85 10.51 18.27
N LEU A 165 13.35 9.87 17.20
CA LEU A 165 12.62 8.80 16.51
C LEU A 165 12.94 7.48 17.21
N ASN A 166 11.93 6.90 17.86
CA ASN A 166 12.06 5.68 18.66
C ASN A 166 11.04 4.64 18.19
N ARG A 167 11.35 3.35 18.36
CA ARG A 167 10.42 2.24 18.10
C ARG A 167 9.10 2.31 18.88
N GLY A 168 9.10 3.01 20.02
CA GLY A 168 7.89 3.23 20.81
C GLY A 168 6.93 4.23 20.19
N ASN A 169 7.42 5.21 19.41
CA ASN A 169 6.59 6.24 18.79
C ASN A 169 6.29 5.94 17.32
N PHE A 170 7.19 5.23 16.64
CA PHE A 170 7.11 4.91 15.22
C PHE A 170 7.02 3.39 15.06
N ARG A 171 5.90 2.91 14.51
CA ARG A 171 5.52 1.49 14.48
C ARG A 171 5.05 1.06 13.09
N LYS A 172 4.84 -0.25 12.94
CA LYS A 172 4.19 -0.84 11.76
C LYS A 172 2.79 -0.26 11.55
N GLY A 173 2.38 -0.13 10.29
CA GLY A 173 1.07 0.44 9.92
C GLY A 173 1.06 1.97 9.81
N MET A 174 2.16 2.64 10.15
CA MET A 174 2.39 4.01 9.70
C MET A 174 2.71 4.05 8.21
N VAL A 175 2.64 5.24 7.62
CA VAL A 175 2.99 5.49 6.24
C VAL A 175 4.02 6.62 6.15
N LEU A 176 4.89 6.54 5.16
CA LEU A 176 5.71 7.65 4.71
C LEU A 176 5.04 8.26 3.47
N VAL A 177 4.78 9.57 3.55
CA VAL A 177 4.10 10.34 2.51
C VAL A 177 4.84 11.62 2.12
N ASN A 178 4.55 12.15 0.95
CA ASN A 178 5.10 13.44 0.50
C ASN A 178 4.61 14.61 1.39
N LEU A 179 5.40 15.69 1.44
CA LEU A 179 5.08 16.92 2.17
C LEU A 179 3.77 17.58 1.71
N ALA A 180 3.46 17.49 0.41
CA ALA A 180 2.29 18.09 -0.21
C ALA A 180 0.97 17.39 0.14
N THR A 181 1.03 16.17 0.68
CA THR A 181 -0.16 15.47 1.16
C THR A 181 -0.62 16.14 2.46
N ASP A 182 -1.68 16.94 2.36
CA ASP A 182 -2.38 17.59 3.49
C ASP A 182 -3.59 16.77 3.95
N GLU A 183 -3.73 15.56 3.42
CA GLU A 183 -4.82 14.65 3.75
C GLU A 183 -4.67 14.19 5.20
N LYS A 184 -5.53 14.73 6.05
CA LYS A 184 -5.75 14.33 7.44
C LYS A 184 -6.62 13.07 7.42
N PRO A 185 -6.05 11.85 7.50
CA PRO A 185 -6.83 10.64 7.40
C PRO A 185 -7.24 10.25 8.82
N PHE A 186 -8.23 10.94 9.37
CA PHE A 186 -8.73 10.68 10.71
C PHE A 186 -10.15 10.11 10.64
N VAL A 187 -10.50 9.26 11.61
CA VAL A 187 -11.81 8.64 11.74
C VAL A 187 -12.36 8.83 13.16
N SER A 188 -13.48 9.53 13.33
CA SER A 188 -14.56 9.23 14.30
C SER A 188 -15.89 9.73 13.69
N ARG A 189 -17.10 9.21 13.95
CA ARG A 189 -17.71 8.59 15.14
C ARG A 189 -19.07 7.93 14.78
N ARG A 190 -19.34 6.76 15.40
CA ARG A 190 -20.63 6.03 15.51
C ARG A 190 -21.92 6.87 15.47
N ASN A 191 -22.91 6.40 14.70
CA ASN A 191 -24.02 5.54 15.19
C ASN A 191 -24.97 5.17 14.03
N VAL A 192 -25.15 3.89 13.69
CA VAL A 192 -26.28 3.43 12.86
C VAL A 192 -26.80 2.11 13.39
N GLU A 193 -28.12 2.03 13.54
CA GLU A 193 -28.92 0.96 14.15
C GLU A 193 -28.43 -0.45 13.81
N GLN A 194 -28.31 -1.27 14.86
CA GLN A 194 -27.79 -2.64 14.79
C GLN A 194 -28.69 -3.53 13.92
N ARG A 195 -28.31 -3.68 12.65
CA ARG A 195 -28.73 -4.81 11.82
C ARG A 195 -27.59 -5.83 11.81
N THR A 196 -27.84 -7.03 12.34
CA THR A 196 -26.90 -8.15 12.25
C THR A 196 -26.67 -8.49 10.77
N ILE A 197 -25.40 -8.49 10.34
CA ILE A 197 -24.99 -8.79 8.96
C ILE A 197 -24.70 -10.29 8.87
N ARG A 198 -25.25 -10.98 7.85
CA ARG A 198 -25.00 -12.39 7.56
C ARG A 198 -24.07 -12.56 6.37
N THR A 199 -23.59 -13.78 6.17
CA THR A 199 -22.78 -14.12 4.99
C THR A 199 -23.54 -13.81 3.70
N GLY A 200 -22.93 -12.99 2.84
CA GLY A 200 -23.51 -12.55 1.56
C GLY A 200 -24.12 -11.14 1.60
N ASP A 201 -24.37 -10.59 2.79
CA ASP A 201 -24.89 -9.24 2.91
C ASP A 201 -23.82 -8.19 2.56
N ARG A 202 -24.26 -7.09 1.97
CA ARG A 202 -23.45 -5.88 1.77
C ARG A 202 -24.04 -4.77 2.64
N ALA A 203 -23.18 -4.08 3.38
CA ALA A 203 -23.58 -2.98 4.23
C ALA A 203 -22.51 -1.89 4.22
N VAL A 204 -22.95 -0.65 4.43
CA VAL A 204 -22.07 0.46 4.75
C VAL A 204 -21.95 0.50 6.27
N ILE A 205 -20.73 0.33 6.77
CA ILE A 205 -20.43 0.26 8.19
C ILE A 205 -19.41 1.34 8.51
N GLU A 206 -19.60 2.00 9.64
CA GLU A 206 -18.64 2.93 10.18
C GLU A 206 -17.72 2.22 11.16
N PHE A 207 -16.41 2.30 10.92
CA PHE A 207 -15.38 1.76 11.79
C PHE A 207 -14.72 2.88 12.59
N THR A 208 -14.18 2.55 13.76
CA THR A 208 -13.31 3.45 14.52
C THR A 208 -12.13 2.63 15.02
N PHE A 209 -10.92 3.19 14.92
CA PHE A 209 -9.74 2.54 15.46
C PHE A 209 -9.77 2.59 17.00
N LEU A 210 -9.67 1.43 17.64
CA LEU A 210 -9.75 1.32 19.09
C LEU A 210 -8.46 1.74 19.79
N HIS A 211 -7.31 1.42 19.20
CA HIS A 211 -6.01 1.64 19.83
C HIS A 211 -5.33 2.88 19.29
N TYR A 212 -4.96 2.86 18.01
CA TYR A 212 -4.14 3.89 17.42
C TYR A 212 -4.67 4.29 16.06
N ALA A 213 -4.46 5.57 15.71
CA ALA A 213 -4.74 6.05 14.37
C ALA A 213 -3.90 5.27 13.34
N GLU A 214 -4.52 4.94 12.21
CA GLU A 214 -3.86 4.35 11.05
C GLU A 214 -4.14 5.19 9.81
N PHE A 215 -3.25 5.14 8.84
CA PHE A 215 -3.43 5.84 7.58
C PHE A 215 -4.48 5.14 6.72
N VAL A 216 -5.55 5.85 6.40
CA VAL A 216 -6.65 5.34 5.57
C VAL A 216 -7.02 6.38 4.52
N LYS A 217 -7.19 5.95 3.27
CA LYS A 217 -7.73 6.77 2.18
C LYS A 217 -8.97 6.13 1.55
N PRO A 218 -9.89 6.94 0.99
CA PRO A 218 -10.99 6.42 0.19
C PRO A 218 -10.49 5.48 -0.91
N GLY A 219 -11.25 4.41 -1.15
CA GLY A 219 -10.90 3.38 -2.11
C GLY A 219 -9.99 2.27 -1.58
N MET A 220 -9.35 2.43 -0.41
CA MET A 220 -8.57 1.36 0.21
C MET A 220 -9.44 0.14 0.51
N ARG A 221 -8.94 -1.04 0.16
CA ARG A 221 -9.56 -2.30 0.56
C ARG A 221 -8.97 -2.75 1.89
N PHE A 222 -9.83 -3.26 2.75
CA PHE A 222 -9.43 -3.83 4.03
C PHE A 222 -10.18 -5.12 4.28
N VAL A 223 -9.58 -5.98 5.10
CA VAL A 223 -10.21 -7.17 5.62
C VAL A 223 -10.39 -6.95 7.11
N PHE A 224 -11.60 -7.20 7.61
CA PHE A 224 -11.86 -7.19 9.04
C PHE A 224 -12.24 -8.58 9.51
N ARG A 225 -11.92 -8.85 10.77
CA ARG A 225 -12.29 -10.08 11.45
C ARG A 225 -12.83 -9.74 12.82
N ASP A 226 -14.00 -10.27 13.13
CA ASP A 226 -14.61 -10.21 14.46
C ASP A 226 -15.01 -11.63 14.88
N GLY A 227 -14.18 -12.26 15.71
CA GLY A 227 -14.28 -13.68 16.04
C GLY A 227 -14.24 -14.60 14.82
N GLN A 228 -15.39 -15.17 14.47
CA GLN A 228 -15.58 -16.04 13.30
C GLN A 228 -16.07 -15.28 12.06
N ALA A 229 -16.59 -14.06 12.22
CA ALA A 229 -17.00 -13.23 11.10
C ALA A 229 -15.76 -12.68 10.38
N LYS A 230 -15.78 -12.76 9.05
CA LYS A 230 -14.77 -12.18 8.16
C LYS A 230 -15.50 -11.41 7.08
N GLY A 231 -15.01 -10.22 6.78
CA GLY A 231 -15.53 -9.39 5.70
C GLY A 231 -14.43 -8.68 4.96
N ILE A 232 -14.71 -8.36 3.70
CA ILE A 232 -13.87 -7.54 2.85
C ILE A 232 -14.64 -6.25 2.60
N GLY A 233 -14.01 -5.12 2.89
CA GLY A 233 -14.59 -3.79 2.71
C GLY A 233 -13.74 -2.92 1.82
N GLN A 234 -14.36 -1.87 1.29
CA GLN A 234 -13.69 -0.75 0.66
C GLN A 234 -14.04 0.52 1.44
N VAL A 235 -13.05 1.35 1.73
CA VAL A 235 -13.25 2.62 2.42
C VAL A 235 -13.99 3.55 1.49
N THR A 236 -15.19 3.96 1.88
CA THR A 236 -16.01 4.90 1.11
C THR A 236 -15.65 6.35 1.41
N ARG A 237 -15.44 6.68 2.69
CA ARG A 237 -15.06 8.01 3.16
C ARG A 237 -14.31 7.93 4.49
N VAL A 238 -13.55 8.98 4.79
CA VAL A 238 -12.78 9.14 6.03
C VAL A 238 -13.39 10.32 6.80
N LEU A 239 -13.71 10.13 8.08
CA LEU A 239 -14.53 11.06 8.87
C LEU A 239 -13.71 11.78 9.95
N LEU A 240 -13.60 13.09 9.88
CA LEU A 240 -12.82 13.83 10.87
C LEU A 240 -13.44 13.70 12.28
N PRO A 241 -12.62 13.47 13.32
CA PRO A 241 -13.13 13.31 14.67
C PRO A 241 -13.74 14.61 15.18
N ASP A 242 -14.91 14.52 15.79
CA ASP A 242 -15.54 15.64 16.47
C ASP A 242 -14.67 16.08 17.66
N LYS A 243 -14.63 17.40 17.92
CA LYS A 243 -13.80 17.99 18.99
C LYS A 243 -14.09 17.41 20.39
N ASP A 244 -15.24 16.77 20.58
CA ASP A 244 -15.69 16.20 21.84
C ASP A 244 -15.23 14.76 22.10
N ASP A 245 -14.78 14.02 21.08
CA ASP A 245 -14.35 12.62 21.20
C ASP A 245 -12.94 12.45 21.76
N LEU A 246 -12.08 13.46 21.56
CA LEU A 246 -10.71 13.46 22.10
C LEU A 246 -10.67 13.48 23.63
N ARG A 247 -11.80 13.75 24.30
CA ARG A 247 -11.92 13.76 25.76
C ARG A 247 -12.15 12.38 26.38
N HIS A 248 -12.74 11.44 25.64
CA HIS A 248 -13.16 10.15 26.22
C HIS A 248 -12.06 9.07 26.19
N ASN A 249 -11.09 9.16 25.26
CA ASN A 249 -9.98 8.19 25.22
C ASN A 249 -8.96 8.39 26.36
N ASN A 250 -8.90 9.57 26.99
CA ASN A 250 -7.99 9.80 28.12
C ASN A 250 -8.49 9.22 29.46
N GLN A 251 -9.70 8.66 29.52
CA GLN A 251 -10.29 8.14 30.77
C GLN A 251 -10.20 6.61 30.89
N LEU A 252 -9.82 5.89 29.82
CA LEU A 252 -9.74 4.42 29.81
C LEU A 252 -8.35 3.87 30.15
N ASP A 253 -7.30 4.70 30.10
CA ASP A 253 -5.91 4.31 30.45
C ASP A 253 -5.55 4.57 31.93
N SER A 254 -6.53 4.89 32.78
CA SER A 254 -6.32 5.19 34.22
C SER A 254 -7.15 4.33 35.16
N SER A 255 -7.43 3.07 34.83
CA SER A 255 -8.13 2.13 35.73
C SER A 255 -7.56 0.72 35.63
#